data_AF-A0A0Q6XMX4-F1
#
_entry.id   AF-A0A0Q6XMX4-F1
#
_cell.length_a   1.000
_cell.length_b   1.000
_cell.length_c   1.000
_cell.angle_alpha   90.00
_cell.angle_beta   90.00
_cell.angle_gamma   90.00
#
_symmetry.space_group_name_H-M   'P 1'
#
loop_
_entity.id
_entity.type
_entity.pdbx_description
1 polymer ?
#
loop_
_entity_poly.entity_id
_entity_poly.type
_entity_poly.pdbx_seq_one_letter_code
_entity_poly.pdbx_strand_id
1 'polypeptide(L)'
;MNSTDHSVQDVPYTNGYYAALSPTMITTALEMKGLRAPDLSTPLNYCELGMGFGVSLLANAACFPNIRFFGNDFNARQAAHARESARDAGLDNVEVFDDSFEEMMARDLPQMDFIVLHGIYSWVSPALRQVIVEFIAKRLKLGGVVYVSHNALPGWSAAMPLRELFSLHARRMSPPNLPSEDRVQQALGFVKAFGDCQPKYFESSASVPARLRMVEQSDPRYVAHEYFNPDWHPQYFHEVAKELSAARLSHAVSAHLEDHVDAAWLSEDALGQLGTIADPVMRETLRDYHLNRGFRADLYVRGAFHLGAQEREARRLDRRWALVSPRSGVGVPTLRAGGTAVADAAQCAVLLDALSEGAASVRDLLKQPAVAAMGSRQVIDALMLLCGTGHVQPALPEALRDAARASVERFNAASMARPPEEGSRVLVSSVTGQATAWTHKAALQIGLCKQGVTDAPRMAQAMWELLAAQGWRVKRPDGEHGSDEESITYLREGSRSFLADQAPLLRRLGVM
;
A
#
# COMPACT_ATOMS: atom_id res chain seq x y z
N MET A 1 31.65 14.05 7.26
CA MET A 1 31.31 14.64 8.57
C MET A 1 30.29 13.72 9.21
N ASN A 2 30.48 13.36 10.48
CA ASN A 2 29.80 12.24 11.15
C ASN A 2 28.27 12.36 11.15
N SER A 3 27.61 11.29 10.70
CA SER A 3 26.17 11.11 10.50
C SER A 3 25.42 10.76 11.80
N THR A 4 25.55 11.58 12.85
CA THR A 4 24.79 11.41 14.11
C THR A 4 23.96 12.64 14.48
N ASP A 5 23.50 13.40 13.49
CA ASP A 5 22.61 14.55 13.71
C ASP A 5 21.14 14.11 13.63
N HIS A 6 20.50 13.99 14.80
CA HIS A 6 19.07 14.15 15.07
C HIS A 6 18.02 13.35 14.25
N SER A 7 18.39 12.32 13.48
CA SER A 7 17.41 11.39 12.88
C SER A 7 16.71 10.55 13.95
N VAL A 8 15.40 10.32 13.79
CA VAL A 8 14.59 9.41 14.63
C VAL A 8 15.05 7.96 14.41
N GLN A 9 16.08 7.54 15.15
CA GLN A 9 16.64 6.18 15.10
C GLN A 9 16.16 5.30 16.26
N ASP A 10 15.61 5.90 17.31
CA ASP A 10 15.15 5.23 18.53
C ASP A 10 13.75 4.60 18.37
N VAL A 11 13.00 5.02 17.35
CA VAL A 11 11.63 4.55 17.08
C VAL A 11 11.55 3.94 15.67
N PRO A 12 11.13 2.67 15.51
CA PRO A 12 10.93 2.07 14.19
C PRO A 12 9.75 2.73 13.43
N TYR A 13 9.89 2.87 12.11
CA TYR A 13 8.79 3.26 11.22
C TYR A 13 7.71 2.17 11.20
N THR A 14 6.45 2.54 10.96
CA THR A 14 5.29 1.63 11.04
C THR A 14 5.44 0.37 10.18
N ASN A 15 5.07 -0.78 10.72
CA ASN A 15 5.14 -2.08 10.04
C ASN A 15 3.94 -2.25 9.09
N GLY A 16 4.05 -1.75 7.86
CA GLY A 16 2.98 -1.74 6.86
C GLY A 16 3.26 -2.61 5.62
N TYR A 17 2.22 -3.23 5.08
CA TYR A 17 2.22 -3.77 3.72
C TYR A 17 1.71 -2.70 2.73
N TYR A 18 2.41 -2.53 1.61
CA TYR A 18 2.05 -1.57 0.57
C TYR A 18 1.69 -2.30 -0.73
N ALA A 19 0.37 -2.40 -0.99
CA ALA A 19 -0.15 -3.11 -2.17
C ALA A 19 0.41 -2.61 -3.50
N ALA A 20 0.67 -1.29 -3.62
CA ALA A 20 1.21 -0.68 -4.82
C ALA A 20 2.61 -1.19 -5.22
N LEU A 21 3.33 -1.85 -4.31
CA LEU A 21 4.64 -2.47 -4.57
C LEU A 21 4.52 -3.87 -5.17
N SER A 22 3.34 -4.49 -5.14
CA SER A 22 3.13 -5.83 -5.69
C SER A 22 3.37 -5.85 -7.20
N PRO A 23 4.11 -6.85 -7.72
CA PRO A 23 4.20 -7.08 -9.17
C PRO A 23 2.83 -7.17 -9.85
N THR A 24 1.80 -7.70 -9.18
CA THR A 24 0.42 -7.70 -9.71
C THR A 24 -0.06 -6.27 -9.97
N MET A 25 0.07 -5.38 -8.98
CA MET A 25 -0.43 -4.01 -9.09
C MET A 25 0.35 -3.20 -10.11
N ILE A 26 1.67 -3.30 -10.09
CA ILE A 26 2.57 -2.60 -11.03
C ILE A 26 2.25 -2.99 -12.48
N THR A 27 2.17 -4.30 -12.76
CA THR A 27 1.87 -4.79 -14.12
C THR A 27 0.45 -4.43 -14.55
N THR A 28 -0.52 -4.52 -13.65
CA THR A 28 -1.91 -4.11 -13.94
C THR A 28 -1.99 -2.62 -14.30
N ALA A 29 -1.33 -1.74 -13.55
CA ALA A 29 -1.34 -0.30 -13.83
C ALA A 29 -0.77 0.02 -15.22
N LEU A 30 0.36 -0.58 -15.59
CA LEU A 30 0.95 -0.40 -16.93
C LEU A 30 0.01 -0.88 -18.04
N GLU A 31 -0.56 -2.07 -17.90
CA GLU A 31 -1.46 -2.65 -18.90
C GLU A 31 -2.77 -1.88 -19.04
N MET A 32 -3.32 -1.35 -17.93
CA MET A 32 -4.51 -0.49 -17.97
C MET A 32 -4.27 0.78 -18.78
N LYS A 33 -3.03 1.27 -18.90
CA LYS A 33 -2.67 2.40 -19.78
C LYS A 33 -2.07 1.95 -21.12
N GLY A 34 -2.12 0.65 -21.42
CA GLY A 34 -1.70 0.09 -22.70
C GLY A 34 -0.18 0.07 -22.88
N LEU A 35 0.57 0.04 -21.80
CA LEU A 35 2.01 -0.14 -21.79
C LEU A 35 2.35 -1.62 -21.61
N ARG A 36 3.45 -2.05 -22.23
CA ARG A 36 4.00 -3.39 -21.99
C ARG A 36 4.56 -3.44 -20.56
N ALA A 37 4.09 -4.43 -19.80
CA ALA A 37 4.57 -4.73 -18.46
C ALA A 37 5.53 -5.94 -18.48
N PRO A 38 6.40 -6.09 -17.46
CA PRO A 38 7.16 -7.33 -17.26
C PRO A 38 6.23 -8.55 -17.15
N ASP A 39 6.62 -9.66 -17.79
CA ASP A 39 5.83 -10.89 -17.81
C ASP A 39 6.05 -11.72 -16.53
N LEU A 40 5.07 -11.66 -15.63
CA LEU A 40 5.11 -12.35 -14.32
C LEU A 40 5.21 -13.89 -14.42
N SER A 41 4.97 -14.48 -15.60
CA SER A 41 5.15 -15.92 -15.83
C SER A 41 6.61 -16.34 -16.07
N THR A 42 7.49 -15.37 -16.30
CA THR A 42 8.92 -15.61 -16.55
C THR A 42 9.76 -15.41 -15.29
N PRO A 43 11.01 -15.92 -15.24
CA PRO A 43 11.94 -15.56 -14.18
C PRO A 43 12.31 -14.07 -14.23
N LEU A 44 12.04 -13.34 -13.15
CA LEU A 44 12.32 -11.90 -13.03
C LEU A 44 13.17 -11.61 -11.78
N ASN A 45 13.75 -10.42 -11.72
CA ASN A 45 14.43 -9.89 -10.54
C ASN A 45 13.73 -8.63 -10.03
N TYR A 46 13.54 -8.54 -8.72
CA TYR A 46 12.86 -7.44 -8.04
C TYR A 46 13.76 -6.89 -6.94
N CYS A 47 13.88 -5.57 -6.83
CA CYS A 47 14.64 -4.91 -5.77
C CYS A 47 13.78 -3.91 -5.00
N GLU A 48 13.74 -4.01 -3.67
CA GLU A 48 13.13 -3.02 -2.77
C GLU A 48 14.22 -2.25 -2.03
N LEU A 49 14.30 -0.94 -2.30
CA LEU A 49 15.26 -0.05 -1.64
C LEU A 49 14.60 0.59 -0.42
N GLY A 50 15.23 0.44 0.76
CA GLY A 50 14.69 0.95 2.02
C GLY A 50 13.46 0.15 2.46
N MET A 51 13.62 -1.17 2.54
CA MET A 51 12.51 -2.12 2.74
C MET A 51 11.91 -2.09 4.16
N GLY A 52 12.54 -1.38 5.11
CA GLY A 52 12.17 -1.45 6.52
C GLY A 52 12.24 -2.89 7.04
N PHE A 53 11.19 -3.34 7.73
CA PHE A 53 11.07 -4.73 8.20
C PHE A 53 10.83 -5.78 7.09
N GLY A 54 10.80 -5.36 5.81
CA GLY A 54 10.68 -6.27 4.67
C GLY A 54 9.28 -6.86 4.48
N VAL A 55 8.24 -6.27 5.08
CA VAL A 55 6.87 -6.81 5.02
C VAL A 55 6.38 -6.95 3.58
N SER A 56 6.55 -5.92 2.75
CA SER A 56 6.14 -5.95 1.33
C SER A 56 7.05 -6.87 0.50
N LEU A 57 8.37 -6.79 0.70
CA LEU A 57 9.35 -7.66 0.06
C LEU A 57 9.02 -9.14 0.23
N LEU A 58 8.83 -9.57 1.49
CA LEU A 58 8.60 -10.97 1.82
C LEU A 58 7.20 -11.45 1.40
N ALA A 59 6.19 -10.59 1.51
CA ALA A 59 4.85 -10.89 1.03
C ALA A 59 4.82 -11.11 -0.50
N ASN A 60 5.53 -10.25 -1.24
CA ASN A 60 5.67 -10.40 -2.69
C ASN A 60 6.48 -11.66 -3.04
N ALA A 61 7.56 -11.94 -2.32
CA ALA A 61 8.35 -13.14 -2.53
C ALA A 61 7.56 -14.44 -2.33
N ALA A 62 6.69 -14.48 -1.31
CA ALA A 62 5.80 -15.60 -1.07
C ALA A 62 4.81 -15.81 -2.22
N CYS A 63 4.28 -14.72 -2.78
CA CYS A 63 3.34 -14.74 -3.91
C CYS A 63 3.96 -15.09 -5.27
N PHE A 64 5.27 -14.90 -5.44
CA PHE A 64 5.97 -15.05 -6.72
C PHE A 64 7.24 -15.88 -6.60
N PRO A 65 7.14 -17.22 -6.41
CA PRO A 65 8.30 -18.08 -6.23
C PRO A 65 9.25 -18.14 -7.44
N ASN A 66 8.79 -17.73 -8.63
CA ASN A 66 9.59 -17.63 -9.85
C ASN A 66 10.40 -16.32 -9.96
N ILE A 67 10.17 -15.34 -9.08
CA ILE A 67 10.87 -14.06 -9.07
C ILE A 67 11.91 -14.09 -7.94
N ARG A 68 13.12 -13.59 -8.22
CA ARG A 68 14.15 -13.37 -7.20
C ARG A 68 14.02 -11.97 -6.63
N PHE A 69 14.00 -11.87 -5.32
CA PHE A 69 13.80 -10.64 -4.58
C PHE A 69 15.08 -10.24 -3.84
N PHE A 70 15.40 -8.96 -3.91
CA PHE A 70 16.52 -8.34 -3.24
C PHE A 70 15.99 -7.16 -2.43
N GLY A 71 16.45 -6.97 -1.21
CA GLY A 71 16.07 -5.82 -0.40
C GLY A 71 17.21 -5.32 0.46
N ASN A 72 17.28 -4.01 0.65
CA ASN A 72 18.21 -3.41 1.60
C ASN A 72 17.50 -2.47 2.57
N ASP A 73 18.01 -2.41 3.79
CA ASP A 73 17.75 -1.32 4.73
C ASP A 73 19.01 -1.09 5.56
N PHE A 74 19.42 0.17 5.78
CA PHE A 74 20.62 0.47 6.57
C PHE A 74 20.45 0.13 8.06
N ASN A 75 19.21 -0.08 8.53
CA ASN A 75 18.93 -0.48 9.89
C ASN A 75 19.12 -2.01 10.06
N ALA A 76 20.24 -2.39 10.66
CA ALA A 76 20.58 -3.80 10.90
C ALA A 76 19.51 -4.59 11.67
N ARG A 77 18.71 -3.96 12.54
CA ARG A 77 17.62 -4.65 13.25
C ARG A 77 16.49 -5.03 12.30
N GLN A 78 16.14 -4.13 11.39
CA GLN A 78 15.09 -4.37 10.40
C GLN A 78 15.52 -5.43 9.38
N ALA A 79 16.76 -5.35 8.89
CA ALA A 79 17.33 -6.38 8.01
C ALA A 79 17.43 -7.75 8.70
N ALA A 80 17.86 -7.80 9.97
CA ALA A 80 17.89 -9.04 10.74
C ALA A 80 16.48 -9.65 10.91
N HIS A 81 15.49 -8.81 11.24
CA HIS A 81 14.10 -9.24 11.34
C HIS A 81 13.58 -9.79 10.00
N ALA A 82 13.87 -9.13 8.88
CA ALA A 82 13.44 -9.59 7.55
C ALA A 82 14.11 -10.93 7.17
N ARG A 83 15.40 -11.11 7.48
CA ARG A 83 16.13 -12.38 7.25
C ARG A 83 15.56 -13.53 8.07
N GLU A 84 15.34 -13.32 9.36
CA GLU A 84 14.63 -14.27 10.22
C GLU A 84 13.24 -14.55 9.67
N SER A 85 12.56 -13.49 9.21
CA SER A 85 11.21 -13.61 8.71
C SER A 85 11.10 -14.50 7.47
N ALA A 86 12.02 -14.34 6.53
CA ALA A 86 12.17 -15.15 5.34
C ALA A 86 12.50 -16.61 5.68
N ARG A 87 13.43 -16.82 6.62
CA ARG A 87 13.87 -18.15 7.05
C ARG A 87 12.71 -18.96 7.65
N ASP A 88 11.94 -18.40 8.59
CA ASP A 88 10.86 -19.16 9.22
C ASP A 88 9.72 -19.45 8.23
N ALA A 89 9.54 -18.61 7.20
CA ALA A 89 8.59 -18.83 6.11
C ALA A 89 9.11 -19.80 5.03
N GLY A 90 10.39 -20.18 5.07
CA GLY A 90 11.02 -21.01 4.04
C GLY A 90 10.98 -20.36 2.65
N LEU A 91 11.35 -19.07 2.59
CA LEU A 91 11.49 -18.31 1.35
C LEU A 91 12.94 -18.38 0.86
N ASP A 92 13.17 -19.12 -0.22
CA ASP A 92 14.51 -19.32 -0.80
C ASP A 92 14.82 -18.32 -1.94
N ASN A 93 13.84 -17.50 -2.32
CA ASN A 93 13.91 -16.54 -3.42
C ASN A 93 14.14 -15.09 -2.94
N VAL A 94 14.61 -14.88 -1.71
CA VAL A 94 14.86 -13.54 -1.13
C VAL A 94 16.27 -13.41 -0.59
N GLU A 95 16.95 -12.33 -0.97
CA GLU A 95 18.23 -11.91 -0.41
C GLU A 95 18.08 -10.54 0.26
N VAL A 96 18.39 -10.48 1.56
CA VAL A 96 18.23 -9.28 2.39
C VAL A 96 19.58 -8.75 2.84
N PHE A 97 19.75 -7.43 2.74
CA PHE A 97 20.98 -6.70 3.04
C PHE A 97 20.75 -5.60 4.08
N ASP A 98 21.71 -5.43 4.99
CA ASP A 98 21.77 -4.35 5.98
C ASP A 98 22.55 -3.12 5.47
N ASP A 99 22.64 -2.98 4.14
CA ASP A 99 23.42 -1.98 3.44
C ASP A 99 22.72 -0.61 3.40
N SER A 100 23.53 0.45 3.45
CA SER A 100 23.18 1.76 2.89
C SER A 100 22.96 1.70 1.37
N PHE A 101 22.40 2.76 0.76
CA PHE A 101 22.21 2.79 -0.70
C PHE A 101 23.55 2.77 -1.45
N GLU A 102 24.59 3.40 -0.89
CA GLU A 102 25.95 3.41 -1.41
C GLU A 102 26.58 2.01 -1.40
N GLU A 103 26.43 1.27 -0.30
CA GLU A 103 26.92 -0.11 -0.19
C GLU A 103 26.16 -1.03 -1.14
N MET A 104 24.83 -0.90 -1.20
CA MET A 104 23.96 -1.64 -2.11
C MET A 104 24.35 -1.42 -3.58
N MET A 105 24.75 -0.20 -3.93
CA MET A 105 25.28 0.16 -5.27
C MET A 105 26.61 -0.51 -5.62
N ALA A 106 27.46 -0.74 -4.62
CA ALA A 106 28.74 -1.41 -4.78
C ALA A 106 28.61 -2.93 -4.92
N ARG A 107 27.53 -3.54 -4.41
CA ARG A 107 27.29 -4.99 -4.50
C ARG A 107 27.23 -5.49 -5.94
N ASP A 108 27.67 -6.72 -6.16
CA ASP A 108 27.44 -7.44 -7.42
C ASP A 108 26.04 -8.06 -7.43
N LEU A 109 25.10 -7.39 -8.11
CA LEU A 109 23.69 -7.77 -8.18
C LEU A 109 23.27 -7.90 -9.66
N PRO A 110 22.31 -8.80 -9.96
CA PRO A 110 21.79 -8.93 -11.32
C PRO A 110 21.06 -7.65 -11.75
N GLN A 111 20.77 -7.55 -13.05
CA GLN A 111 19.85 -6.52 -13.52
C GLN A 111 18.41 -6.81 -13.08
N MET A 112 17.67 -5.76 -12.76
CA MET A 112 16.34 -5.79 -12.17
C MET A 112 15.25 -5.49 -13.19
N ASP A 113 14.15 -6.22 -13.12
CA ASP A 113 12.90 -5.94 -13.85
C ASP A 113 12.03 -4.94 -13.09
N PHE A 114 12.12 -4.96 -11.76
CA PHE A 114 11.47 -4.02 -10.85
C PHE A 114 12.48 -3.43 -9.88
N ILE A 115 12.45 -2.11 -9.70
CA ILE A 115 13.08 -1.43 -8.56
C ILE A 115 12.00 -0.61 -7.88
N VAL A 116 11.76 -0.81 -6.59
CA VAL A 116 10.74 -0.07 -5.86
C VAL A 116 11.36 0.65 -4.67
N LEU A 117 10.85 1.85 -4.39
CA LEU A 117 11.21 2.63 -3.22
C LEU A 117 9.97 3.39 -2.73
N HIS A 118 9.50 3.02 -1.54
CA HIS A 118 8.30 3.59 -0.93
C HIS A 118 8.66 4.38 0.30
N GLY A 119 8.24 5.65 0.36
CA GLY A 119 8.45 6.48 1.55
C GLY A 119 9.93 6.80 1.79
N ILE A 120 10.75 6.84 0.73
CA ILE A 120 12.18 7.13 0.81
C ILE A 120 12.52 8.48 0.15
N TYR A 121 12.00 8.75 -1.05
CA TYR A 121 12.53 9.80 -1.94
C TYR A 121 12.50 11.21 -1.31
N SER A 122 11.44 11.53 -0.56
CA SER A 122 11.32 12.82 0.16
C SER A 122 12.18 12.91 1.42
N TRP A 123 12.68 11.80 1.95
CA TRP A 123 13.35 11.71 3.26
C TRP A 123 14.86 11.56 3.16
N VAL A 124 15.40 11.62 1.95
CA VAL A 124 16.83 11.49 1.70
C VAL A 124 17.36 12.76 1.04
N SER A 125 18.60 13.07 1.38
CA SER A 125 19.29 14.23 0.83
C SER A 125 19.40 14.16 -0.70
N PRO A 126 19.56 15.30 -1.40
CA PRO A 126 19.79 15.30 -2.85
C PRO A 126 20.98 14.43 -3.29
N ALA A 127 22.03 14.34 -2.46
CA ALA A 127 23.19 13.47 -2.73
C ALA A 127 22.80 11.98 -2.69
N LEU A 128 22.01 11.56 -1.71
CA LEU A 128 21.50 10.19 -1.64
C LEU A 128 20.53 9.87 -2.78
N ARG A 129 19.68 10.83 -3.19
CA ARG A 129 18.84 10.64 -4.38
C ARG A 129 19.68 10.40 -5.63
N GLN A 130 20.81 11.09 -5.79
CA GLN A 130 21.73 10.82 -6.90
C GLN A 130 22.26 9.39 -6.86
N VAL A 131 22.67 8.87 -5.70
CA VAL A 131 23.10 7.47 -5.54
C VAL A 131 21.99 6.49 -5.96
N ILE A 132 20.75 6.75 -5.54
CA ILE A 132 19.57 5.95 -5.93
C ILE A 132 19.36 5.97 -7.45
N VAL A 133 19.42 7.16 -8.07
CA VAL A 133 19.26 7.33 -9.52
C VAL A 133 20.38 6.59 -10.28
N GLU A 134 21.62 6.66 -9.80
CA GLU A 134 22.74 5.91 -10.39
C GLU A 134 22.56 4.40 -10.22
N PHE A 135 22.05 3.93 -9.07
CA PHE A 135 21.74 2.52 -8.84
C PHE A 135 20.71 2.03 -9.86
N ILE A 136 19.62 2.78 -10.03
CA ILE A 136 18.60 2.51 -11.04
C ILE A 136 19.22 2.52 -12.45
N ALA A 137 20.07 3.50 -12.77
CA ALA A 137 20.76 3.60 -14.05
C ALA A 137 21.53 2.31 -14.37
N LYS A 138 22.30 1.81 -13.40
CA LYS A 138 23.16 0.61 -13.51
C LYS A 138 22.37 -0.70 -13.52
N ARG A 139 21.34 -0.82 -12.68
CA ARG A 139 20.69 -2.10 -12.38
C ARG A 139 19.40 -2.34 -13.16
N LEU A 140 18.67 -1.33 -13.60
CA LEU A 140 17.39 -1.56 -14.27
C LEU A 140 17.57 -2.07 -15.72
N LYS A 141 16.82 -3.10 -16.10
CA LYS A 141 16.77 -3.57 -17.50
C LYS A 141 16.04 -2.59 -18.41
N LEU A 142 16.25 -2.70 -19.72
CA LEU A 142 15.35 -2.09 -20.71
C LEU A 142 13.95 -2.72 -20.55
N GLY A 143 12.91 -1.90 -20.52
CA GLY A 143 11.54 -2.32 -20.17
C GLY A 143 11.30 -2.53 -18.67
N GLY A 144 12.34 -2.39 -17.83
CA GLY A 144 12.21 -2.46 -16.38
C GLY A 144 11.44 -1.26 -15.82
N VAL A 145 10.80 -1.49 -14.68
CA VAL A 145 9.89 -0.54 -14.02
C VAL A 145 10.47 -0.07 -12.70
N VAL A 146 10.33 1.22 -12.43
CA VAL A 146 10.63 1.82 -11.13
C VAL A 146 9.36 2.34 -10.50
N TYR A 147 9.07 1.90 -9.28
CA TYR A 147 8.06 2.53 -8.43
C TYR A 147 8.74 3.55 -7.52
N VAL A 148 8.25 4.79 -7.49
CA VAL A 148 8.71 5.82 -6.56
C VAL A 148 7.52 6.48 -5.89
N SER A 149 7.55 6.59 -4.56
CA SER A 149 6.63 7.46 -3.83
C SER A 149 7.33 8.63 -3.13
N HIS A 150 6.65 9.77 -3.09
CA HIS A 150 7.15 11.00 -2.49
C HIS A 150 6.00 11.93 -2.05
N ASN A 151 6.29 12.75 -1.03
CA ASN A 151 5.47 13.89 -0.67
C ASN A 151 5.55 14.94 -1.79
N ALA A 152 4.39 15.41 -2.24
CA ALA A 152 4.27 16.21 -3.46
C ALA A 152 3.81 17.65 -3.19
N LEU A 153 4.29 18.56 -4.04
CA LEU A 153 3.79 19.93 -4.15
C LEU A 153 2.84 20.04 -5.36
N PRO A 154 1.80 20.90 -5.29
CA PRO A 154 1.57 21.93 -4.28
C PRO A 154 0.86 21.46 -3.00
N GLY A 155 0.36 20.23 -2.91
CA GLY A 155 -0.56 19.80 -1.84
C GLY A 155 -0.01 19.93 -0.42
N TRP A 156 1.31 19.81 -0.23
CA TRP A 156 1.94 20.03 1.07
C TRP A 156 2.16 21.50 1.45
N SER A 157 2.12 22.44 0.49
CA SER A 157 2.56 23.83 0.67
C SER A 157 1.96 24.50 1.91
N ALA A 158 0.66 24.30 2.15
CA ALA A 158 -0.05 24.90 3.27
C ALA A 158 0.35 24.30 4.63
N ALA A 159 0.68 23.01 4.67
CA ALA A 159 1.01 22.28 5.89
C ALA A 159 2.52 22.27 6.22
N MET A 160 3.39 22.65 5.27
CA MET A 160 4.84 22.71 5.50
C MET A 160 5.22 23.60 6.70
N PRO A 161 4.66 24.82 6.89
CA PRO A 161 4.99 25.64 8.05
C PRO A 161 4.57 25.00 9.39
N LEU A 162 3.47 24.24 9.41
CA LEU A 162 3.06 23.48 10.59
C LEU A 162 4.15 22.47 10.98
N ARG A 163 4.67 21.73 10.01
CA ARG A 163 5.76 20.78 10.25
C ARG A 163 7.03 21.46 10.73
N GLU A 164 7.36 22.64 10.19
CA GLU A 164 8.49 23.44 10.66
C GLU A 164 8.33 23.83 12.14
N LEU A 165 7.12 24.18 12.59
CA LEU A 165 6.87 24.44 14.02
C LEU A 165 7.11 23.19 14.89
N PHE A 166 6.66 22.01 14.45
CA PHE A 166 6.95 20.75 15.15
C PHE A 166 8.46 20.50 15.27
N SER A 167 9.19 20.58 14.14
CA SER A 167 10.64 20.39 14.10
C SER A 167 11.39 21.42 14.96
N LEU A 168 11.00 22.70 14.88
CA LEU A 168 11.62 23.77 15.65
C LEU A 168 11.40 23.58 17.15
N HIS A 169 10.18 23.20 17.56
CA HIS A 169 9.88 22.88 18.95
C HIS A 169 10.77 21.71 19.44
N ALA A 170 10.82 20.61 18.68
CA ALA A 170 11.63 19.44 18.98
C ALA A 170 13.13 19.75 19.14
N ARG A 171 13.66 20.73 18.39
CA ARG A 171 15.07 21.14 18.45
C ARG A 171 15.39 22.19 19.52
N ARG A 172 14.44 23.07 19.84
CA ARG A 172 14.69 24.25 20.68
C ARG A 172 14.10 24.15 22.08
N MET A 173 13.02 23.39 22.25
CA MET A 173 12.25 23.33 23.49
C MET A 173 12.34 21.98 24.19
N SER A 174 12.63 20.91 23.46
CA SER A 174 12.76 19.57 24.04
C SER A 174 14.20 19.28 24.46
N PRO A 175 14.43 18.67 25.65
CA PRO A 175 15.74 18.21 26.06
C PRO A 175 16.36 17.26 25.01
N PRO A 176 17.70 17.29 24.81
CA PRO A 176 18.37 16.43 23.83
C PRO A 176 18.04 14.94 24.01
N ASN A 177 17.97 14.46 25.26
CA ASN A 177 17.75 13.05 25.60
C ASN A 177 16.28 12.68 25.83
N LEU A 178 15.33 13.55 25.46
CA LEU A 178 13.91 13.22 25.57
C LEU A 178 13.55 12.12 24.56
N PRO A 179 12.88 11.03 24.98
CA PRO A 179 12.41 10.00 24.06
C PRO A 179 11.57 10.60 22.92
N SER A 180 11.67 10.04 21.71
CA SER A 180 10.97 10.58 20.54
C SER A 180 9.45 10.67 20.73
N GLU A 181 8.83 9.72 21.42
CA GLU A 181 7.38 9.74 21.72
C GLU A 181 6.99 10.91 22.63
N ASP A 182 7.73 11.14 23.72
CA ASP A 182 7.50 12.28 24.61
C ASP A 182 7.72 13.61 23.89
N ARG A 183 8.70 13.64 22.98
CA ARG A 183 8.98 14.80 22.13
C ARG A 183 7.81 15.11 21.20
N VAL A 184 7.18 14.07 20.62
CA VAL A 184 5.95 14.21 19.83
C VAL A 184 4.85 14.82 20.67
N GLN A 185 4.60 14.26 21.86
CA GLN A 185 3.51 14.72 22.73
C GLN A 185 3.69 16.18 23.15
N GLN A 186 4.91 16.58 23.51
CA GLN A 186 5.19 17.98 23.86
C GLN A 186 5.00 18.93 22.68
N ALA A 187 5.52 18.59 21.50
CA ALA A 187 5.36 19.41 20.32
C ALA A 187 3.90 19.51 19.89
N LEU A 188 3.14 18.41 19.98
CA LEU A 188 1.72 18.38 19.69
C LEU A 188 0.93 19.28 20.64
N GLY A 189 1.20 19.20 21.95
CA GLY A 189 0.57 20.07 22.94
C GLY A 189 0.88 21.55 22.69
N PHE A 190 2.13 21.87 22.34
CA PHE A 190 2.54 23.24 21.99
C PHE A 190 1.80 23.76 20.74
N VAL A 191 1.80 22.99 19.65
CA VAL A 191 1.16 23.39 18.40
C VAL A 191 -0.37 23.49 18.56
N LYS A 192 -0.96 22.63 19.39
CA LYS A 192 -2.38 22.70 19.74
C LYS A 192 -2.72 23.98 20.48
N ALA A 193 -1.96 24.30 21.54
CA ALA A 193 -2.16 25.55 22.29
C ALA A 193 -2.00 26.78 21.39
N PHE A 194 -1.06 26.75 20.44
CA PHE A 194 -0.94 27.77 19.41
C PHE A 194 -2.17 27.83 18.50
N GLY A 195 -2.68 26.69 18.04
CA GLY A 195 -3.88 26.60 17.20
C GLY A 195 -5.15 27.10 17.91
N ASP A 196 -5.29 26.84 19.21
CA ASP A 196 -6.41 27.31 20.04
C ASP A 196 -6.47 28.85 20.15
N CYS A 197 -5.34 29.53 19.95
CA CYS A 197 -5.29 30.99 19.83
C CYS A 197 -5.80 31.55 18.49
N GLN A 198 -6.25 30.68 17.56
CA GLN A 198 -6.76 31.05 16.24
C GLN A 198 -5.82 31.98 15.44
N PRO A 199 -4.56 31.57 15.23
CA PRO A 199 -3.60 32.40 14.51
C PRO A 199 -3.98 32.50 13.03
N LYS A 200 -3.65 33.64 12.39
CA LYS A 200 -3.91 33.88 10.95
C LYS A 200 -3.41 32.75 10.03
N TYR A 201 -2.35 32.04 10.43
CA TYR A 201 -1.88 30.87 9.69
C TYR A 201 -2.95 29.76 9.59
N PHE A 202 -3.67 29.46 10.69
CA PHE A 202 -4.74 28.46 10.70
C PHE A 202 -5.98 28.94 9.93
N GLU A 203 -6.21 30.25 9.87
CA GLU A 203 -7.26 30.87 9.06
C GLU A 203 -6.92 30.87 7.55
N SER A 204 -5.64 30.83 7.20
CA SER A 204 -5.18 30.95 5.80
C SER A 204 -5.52 29.73 4.93
N SER A 205 -5.73 28.55 5.53
CA SER A 205 -6.10 27.33 4.82
C SER A 205 -6.80 26.33 5.74
N ALA A 206 -7.96 25.82 5.31
CA ALA A 206 -8.68 24.75 6.02
C ALA A 206 -7.89 23.44 6.15
N SER A 207 -6.86 23.25 5.30
CA SER A 207 -5.99 22.07 5.35
C SER A 207 -5.12 22.02 6.61
N VAL A 208 -4.76 23.17 7.19
CA VAL A 208 -3.85 23.26 8.35
C VAL A 208 -4.52 22.72 9.62
N PRO A 209 -5.72 23.18 10.03
CA PRO A 209 -6.42 22.59 11.17
C PRO A 209 -6.77 21.11 10.96
N ALA A 210 -7.11 20.71 9.72
CA ALA A 210 -7.39 19.32 9.40
C ALA A 210 -6.15 18.43 9.59
N ARG A 211 -4.98 18.91 9.16
CA ARG A 211 -3.70 18.21 9.35
C ARG A 211 -3.36 18.06 10.82
N LEU A 212 -3.54 19.09 11.64
CA LEU A 212 -3.28 19.00 13.08
C LEU A 212 -4.15 17.91 13.73
N ARG A 213 -5.46 17.88 13.44
CA ARG A 213 -6.36 16.82 13.95
C ARG A 213 -5.93 15.42 13.51
N MET A 214 -5.44 15.27 12.28
CA MET A 214 -4.92 14.01 11.78
C MET A 214 -3.67 13.58 12.56
N VAL A 215 -2.75 14.50 12.84
CA VAL A 215 -1.56 14.24 13.65
C VAL A 215 -1.94 13.81 15.07
N GLU A 216 -2.94 14.45 15.68
CA GLU A 216 -3.45 14.08 17.02
C GLU A 216 -3.98 12.64 17.10
N GLN A 217 -4.51 12.12 15.99
CA GLN A 217 -5.10 10.78 15.90
C GLN A 217 -4.12 9.72 15.40
N SER A 218 -2.92 10.12 14.99
CA SER A 218 -1.92 9.25 14.40
C SER A 218 -1.07 8.56 15.46
N ASP A 219 -0.44 7.45 15.08
CA ASP A 219 0.56 6.79 15.92
C ASP A 219 1.74 7.77 16.19
N PRO A 220 2.17 7.96 17.45
CA PRO A 220 3.29 8.84 17.79
C PRO A 220 4.56 8.53 17.00
N ARG A 221 4.79 7.26 16.65
CA ARG A 221 5.96 6.82 15.88
C ARG A 221 5.90 7.29 14.44
N TYR A 222 4.72 7.19 13.81
CA TYR A 222 4.47 7.80 12.50
C TYR A 222 4.71 9.31 12.55
N VAL A 223 4.21 9.99 13.59
CA VAL A 223 4.39 11.45 13.74
C VAL A 223 5.87 11.80 13.91
N ALA A 224 6.63 11.02 14.68
CA ALA A 224 8.07 11.25 14.85
C ALA A 224 8.81 11.17 13.51
N HIS A 225 8.56 10.13 12.71
CA HIS A 225 9.16 9.97 11.39
C HIS A 225 8.76 11.09 10.42
N GLU A 226 7.47 11.44 10.39
CA GLU A 226 6.94 12.44 9.46
C GLU A 226 7.33 13.89 9.85
N TYR A 227 7.42 14.22 11.14
CA TYR A 227 7.57 15.62 11.58
C TYR A 227 8.94 15.98 12.15
N PHE A 228 9.76 15.00 12.54
CA PHE A 228 11.05 15.26 13.19
C PHE A 228 12.29 14.84 12.41
N ASN A 229 12.15 14.10 11.30
CA ASN A 229 13.30 13.81 10.45
C ASN A 229 13.91 15.13 9.91
N PRO A 230 15.24 15.36 10.05
CA PRO A 230 15.89 16.58 9.58
C PRO A 230 15.78 16.77 8.06
N ASP A 231 15.88 15.70 7.29
CA ASP A 231 15.81 15.75 5.84
C ASP A 231 14.38 15.44 5.39
N TRP A 232 13.70 16.46 4.87
CA TRP A 232 12.36 16.35 4.30
C TRP A 232 12.19 17.32 3.15
N HIS A 233 12.07 16.78 1.94
CA HIS A 233 12.00 17.50 0.69
C HIS A 233 10.74 17.07 -0.08
N PRO A 234 9.56 17.67 0.18
CA PRO A 234 8.46 17.60 -0.75
C PRO A 234 8.89 18.17 -2.10
N GLN A 235 8.58 17.49 -3.20
CA GLN A 235 9.02 17.87 -4.54
C GLN A 235 7.82 18.04 -5.48
N TYR A 236 7.97 18.86 -6.51
CA TYR A 236 7.05 18.86 -7.63
C TYR A 236 7.31 17.64 -8.53
N PHE A 237 6.25 17.16 -9.20
CA PHE A 237 6.37 16.05 -10.14
C PHE A 237 7.47 16.27 -11.20
N HIS A 238 7.55 17.46 -11.82
CA HIS A 238 8.56 17.73 -12.84
C HIS A 238 10.01 17.63 -12.33
N GLU A 239 10.25 17.89 -11.04
CA GLU A 239 11.57 17.78 -10.43
C GLU A 239 11.98 16.31 -10.29
N VAL A 240 11.07 15.47 -9.77
CA VAL A 240 11.28 14.02 -9.67
C VAL A 240 11.45 13.40 -11.05
N ALA A 241 10.58 13.77 -12.01
CA ALA A 241 10.69 13.32 -13.40
C ALA A 241 12.04 13.70 -14.03
N LYS A 242 12.53 14.92 -13.76
CA LYS A 242 13.85 15.37 -14.23
C LYS A 242 14.99 14.58 -13.60
N GLU A 243 14.99 14.37 -12.29
CA GLU A 243 16.01 13.58 -11.59
C GLU A 243 16.06 12.14 -12.13
N LEU A 244 14.92 11.47 -12.25
CA LEU A 244 14.82 10.10 -12.76
C LEU A 244 15.18 9.98 -14.25
N SER A 245 14.99 11.03 -15.05
CA SER A 245 15.37 11.04 -16.47
C SER A 245 16.86 10.79 -16.70
N ALA A 246 17.73 11.12 -15.73
CA ALA A 246 19.16 10.81 -15.78
C ALA A 246 19.43 9.29 -15.84
N ALA A 247 18.52 8.46 -15.29
CA ALA A 247 18.54 6.99 -15.42
C ALA A 247 17.80 6.47 -16.67
N ARG A 248 17.51 7.36 -17.64
CA ARG A 248 16.75 7.09 -18.87
C ARG A 248 15.33 6.60 -18.61
N LEU A 249 14.73 7.11 -17.54
CA LEU A 249 13.34 6.83 -17.19
C LEU A 249 12.42 7.90 -17.74
N SER A 250 11.22 7.46 -18.14
CA SER A 250 10.07 8.33 -18.40
C SER A 250 8.94 7.94 -17.47
N HIS A 251 8.18 8.92 -16.99
CA HIS A 251 6.94 8.66 -16.27
C HIS A 251 6.01 7.81 -17.15
N ALA A 252 5.50 6.73 -16.58
CA ALA A 252 4.54 5.86 -17.24
C ALA A 252 3.13 6.20 -16.77
N VAL A 253 2.83 5.95 -15.49
CA VAL A 253 1.47 6.01 -14.92
C VAL A 253 1.53 6.18 -13.40
N SER A 254 0.44 6.65 -12.78
CA SER A 254 0.24 6.46 -11.33
C SER A 254 0.18 4.96 -10.99
N ALA A 255 0.73 4.58 -9.84
CA ALA A 255 0.64 3.21 -9.34
C ALA A 255 -0.76 2.89 -8.77
N HIS A 256 -1.57 3.91 -8.48
CA HIS A 256 -2.94 3.75 -8.00
C HIS A 256 -3.89 3.65 -9.21
N LEU A 257 -4.69 2.59 -9.27
CA LEU A 257 -5.52 2.30 -10.44
C LEU A 257 -6.67 3.28 -10.57
N GLU A 258 -7.24 3.72 -9.46
CA GLU A 258 -8.30 4.71 -9.41
C GLU A 258 -7.89 6.06 -10.03
N ASP A 259 -6.60 6.44 -9.94
CA ASP A 259 -6.07 7.66 -10.57
C ASP A 259 -6.15 7.60 -12.10
N HIS A 260 -6.34 6.42 -12.69
CA HIS A 260 -6.37 6.23 -14.14
C HIS A 260 -7.69 6.66 -14.76
N VAL A 261 -8.74 6.74 -13.94
CA VAL A 261 -10.07 7.22 -14.33
C VAL A 261 -10.10 8.73 -14.15
N ASP A 262 -9.53 9.47 -15.10
CA ASP A 262 -9.35 10.93 -14.97
C ASP A 262 -10.64 11.67 -14.65
N ALA A 263 -11.75 11.24 -15.25
CA ALA A 263 -13.05 11.84 -15.01
C ALA A 263 -13.49 11.68 -13.53
N ALA A 264 -13.04 10.65 -12.79
CA ALA A 264 -13.33 10.47 -11.36
C ALA A 264 -12.86 11.65 -10.49
N TRP A 265 -11.78 12.31 -10.92
CA TRP A 265 -11.04 13.26 -10.10
C TRP A 265 -11.03 14.68 -10.66
N LEU A 266 -11.29 14.85 -11.96
CA LEU A 266 -11.19 16.12 -12.67
C LEU A 266 -12.52 16.53 -13.29
N SER A 267 -12.75 17.84 -13.35
CA SER A 267 -13.86 18.43 -14.11
C SER A 267 -13.63 18.30 -15.62
N GLU A 268 -14.70 18.41 -16.41
CA GLU A 268 -14.60 18.44 -17.87
C GLU A 268 -13.70 19.59 -18.36
N ASP A 269 -13.76 20.76 -17.73
CA ASP A 269 -12.88 21.90 -18.03
C ASP A 269 -11.41 21.58 -17.78
N ALA A 270 -11.10 20.94 -16.64
CA ALA A 270 -9.74 20.52 -16.32
C ALA A 270 -9.23 19.47 -17.31
N LEU A 271 -10.06 18.49 -17.68
CA LEU A 271 -9.74 17.50 -18.70
C LEU A 271 -9.49 18.14 -20.07
N GLY A 272 -10.35 19.08 -20.46
CA GLY A 272 -10.22 19.85 -21.69
C GLY A 272 -8.90 20.62 -21.72
N GLN A 273 -8.57 21.33 -20.65
CA GLN A 273 -7.31 22.07 -20.53
C GLN A 273 -6.10 21.12 -20.62
N LEU A 274 -6.08 20.05 -19.82
CA LEU A 274 -4.98 19.08 -19.85
C LEU A 274 -4.83 18.46 -21.24
N GLY A 275 -5.94 18.23 -21.95
CA GLY A 275 -5.98 17.71 -23.32
C GLY A 275 -5.24 18.57 -24.36
N THR A 276 -5.06 19.87 -24.08
CA THR A 276 -4.31 20.78 -24.96
C THR A 276 -2.79 20.72 -24.77
N ILE A 277 -2.31 20.07 -23.71
CA ILE A 277 -0.89 20.06 -23.33
C ILE A 277 -0.20 18.84 -23.93
N ALA A 278 0.72 19.08 -24.88
CA ALA A 278 1.48 18.03 -25.55
C ALA A 278 2.64 17.47 -24.69
N ASP A 279 3.27 18.31 -23.87
CA ASP A 279 4.36 17.88 -22.99
C ASP A 279 3.79 17.05 -21.82
N PRO A 280 4.12 15.74 -21.73
CA PRO A 280 3.60 14.88 -20.68
C PRO A 280 4.03 15.33 -19.28
N VAL A 281 5.22 15.93 -19.14
CA VAL A 281 5.71 16.40 -17.83
C VAL A 281 4.91 17.60 -17.36
N MET A 282 4.66 18.56 -18.26
CA MET A 282 3.83 19.72 -17.96
C MET A 282 2.38 19.32 -17.69
N ARG A 283 1.83 18.36 -18.46
CA ARG A 283 0.47 17.85 -18.27
C ARG A 283 0.28 17.25 -16.88
N GLU A 284 1.18 16.37 -16.46
CA GLU A 284 1.12 15.74 -15.13
C GLU A 284 1.41 16.74 -13.99
N THR A 285 2.30 17.70 -14.21
CA THR A 285 2.52 18.78 -13.24
C THR A 285 1.27 19.62 -13.05
N LEU A 286 0.60 20.03 -14.13
CA LEU A 286 -0.63 20.80 -14.03
C LEU A 286 -1.77 19.98 -13.41
N ARG A 287 -1.81 18.66 -13.67
CA ARG A 287 -2.75 17.75 -13.00
C ARG A 287 -2.61 17.83 -11.49
N ASP A 288 -1.40 17.89 -10.94
CA ASP A 288 -1.19 18.00 -9.49
C ASP A 288 -1.76 19.30 -8.91
N TYR A 289 -1.79 20.38 -9.69
CA TYR A 289 -2.45 21.62 -9.27
C TYR A 289 -3.97 21.51 -9.26
N HIS A 290 -4.56 20.83 -10.26
CA HIS A 290 -6.01 20.57 -10.27
C HIS A 290 -6.44 19.70 -9.07
N LEU A 291 -5.61 18.75 -8.68
CA LEU A 291 -5.90 17.80 -7.58
C LEU A 291 -5.37 18.26 -6.22
N ASN A 292 -4.62 19.37 -6.17
CA ASN A 292 -3.83 19.79 -5.01
C ASN A 292 -3.05 18.62 -4.39
N ARG A 293 -2.31 17.88 -5.23
CA ARG A 293 -1.70 16.60 -4.88
C ARG A 293 -0.64 16.75 -3.78
N GLY A 294 -0.83 16.07 -2.65
CA GLY A 294 0.12 16.05 -1.52
C GLY A 294 0.99 14.79 -1.45
N PHE A 295 0.64 13.73 -2.17
CA PHE A 295 1.44 12.51 -2.22
C PHE A 295 1.33 11.90 -3.60
N ARG A 296 2.46 11.43 -4.14
CA ARG A 296 2.49 10.69 -5.39
C ARG A 296 3.14 9.34 -5.19
N ALA A 297 2.60 8.37 -5.90
CA ALA A 297 3.15 7.03 -6.08
C ALA A 297 3.07 6.73 -7.57
N ASP A 298 4.20 6.84 -8.27
CA ASP A 298 4.23 6.75 -9.73
C ASP A 298 5.15 5.61 -10.20
N LEU A 299 4.81 5.09 -11.37
CA LEU A 299 5.63 4.13 -12.11
C LEU A 299 6.39 4.86 -13.22
N TYR A 300 7.69 4.59 -13.29
CA TYR A 300 8.59 5.06 -14.33
C TYR A 300 9.16 3.86 -15.08
N VAL A 301 9.37 3.97 -16.39
CA VAL A 301 9.85 2.85 -17.22
C VAL A 301 11.05 3.28 -18.04
N ARG A 302 12.04 2.39 -18.17
CA ARG A 302 13.15 2.57 -19.11
C ARG A 302 12.74 2.07 -20.48
N GLY A 303 12.57 2.99 -21.44
CA GLY A 303 12.16 2.63 -22.81
C GLY A 303 10.76 2.05 -22.86
N ALA A 304 9.77 2.82 -22.38
CA ALA A 304 8.36 2.43 -22.38
C ALA A 304 7.90 2.02 -23.78
N PHE A 305 7.18 0.89 -23.86
CA PHE A 305 6.65 0.36 -25.11
C PHE A 305 5.12 0.35 -25.08
N HIS A 306 4.50 1.06 -26.01
CA HIS A 306 3.04 1.06 -26.17
C HIS A 306 2.59 -0.17 -26.95
N LEU A 307 1.60 -0.86 -26.39
CA LEU A 307 0.96 -2.01 -27.04
C LEU A 307 0.10 -1.55 -28.22
N GLY A 308 0.07 -2.36 -29.27
CA GLY A 308 -0.88 -2.18 -30.38
C GLY A 308 -2.32 -2.26 -29.89
N ALA A 309 -3.26 -1.60 -30.59
CA ALA A 309 -4.64 -1.46 -30.13
C ALA A 309 -5.33 -2.80 -29.82
N GLN A 310 -5.11 -3.82 -30.67
CA GLN A 310 -5.68 -5.16 -30.49
C GLN A 310 -5.10 -5.89 -29.27
N GLU A 311 -3.78 -5.86 -29.10
CA GLU A 311 -3.11 -6.50 -27.96
C GLU A 311 -3.50 -5.82 -26.65
N ARG A 312 -3.56 -4.48 -26.64
CA ARG A 312 -4.01 -3.70 -25.49
C ARG A 312 -5.41 -4.09 -25.04
N GLU A 313 -6.36 -4.17 -25.98
CA GLU A 313 -7.73 -4.56 -25.65
C GLU A 313 -7.80 -6.01 -25.16
N ALA A 314 -7.09 -6.93 -25.81
CA ALA A 314 -7.03 -8.33 -25.38
C ALA A 314 -6.53 -8.45 -23.93
N ARG A 315 -5.41 -7.80 -23.57
CA ARG A 315 -4.87 -7.84 -22.21
C ARG A 315 -5.81 -7.24 -21.17
N ARG A 316 -6.49 -6.13 -21.50
CA ARG A 316 -7.49 -5.52 -20.59
C ARG A 316 -8.67 -6.44 -20.36
N LEU A 317 -9.16 -7.11 -21.40
CA LEU A 317 -10.26 -8.07 -21.30
C LEU A 317 -9.86 -9.34 -20.53
N ASP A 318 -8.62 -9.78 -20.67
CA ASP A 318 -8.13 -11.01 -20.03
C ASP A 318 -7.67 -10.77 -18.58
N ARG A 319 -7.50 -9.50 -18.16
CA ARG A 319 -7.17 -9.16 -16.77
C ARG A 319 -8.26 -9.63 -15.83
N ARG A 320 -7.85 -10.44 -14.85
CA ARG A 320 -8.70 -10.97 -13.79
C ARG A 320 -8.79 -10.04 -12.60
N TRP A 321 -9.92 -10.09 -11.92
CA TRP A 321 -10.23 -9.34 -10.72
C TRP A 321 -10.87 -10.26 -9.69
N ALA A 322 -10.71 -9.96 -8.41
CA ALA A 322 -11.27 -10.71 -7.30
C ALA A 322 -11.88 -9.76 -6.27
N LEU A 323 -13.01 -10.15 -5.69
CA LEU A 323 -13.56 -9.51 -4.50
C LEU A 323 -12.67 -9.85 -3.30
N VAL A 324 -12.23 -8.84 -2.55
CA VAL A 324 -11.33 -8.98 -1.38
C VAL A 324 -11.95 -8.58 -0.05
N SER A 325 -13.23 -8.22 -0.07
CA SER A 325 -14.04 -7.94 1.12
C SER A 325 -15.36 -8.72 1.07
N PRO A 326 -15.97 -9.10 2.21
CA PRO A 326 -17.18 -9.90 2.17
C PRO A 326 -18.33 -9.14 1.52
N ARG A 327 -19.02 -9.80 0.58
CA ARG A 327 -20.09 -9.17 -0.21
C ARG A 327 -21.21 -8.57 0.66
N SER A 328 -21.52 -9.19 1.80
CA SER A 328 -22.50 -8.72 2.78
C SER A 328 -22.12 -7.41 3.48
N GLY A 329 -20.82 -7.13 3.60
CA GLY A 329 -20.29 -5.92 4.23
C GLY A 329 -19.94 -4.79 3.26
N VAL A 330 -20.02 -5.03 1.96
CA VAL A 330 -19.76 -4.00 0.94
C VAL A 330 -21.03 -3.20 0.70
N GLY A 331 -21.05 -1.98 1.23
CA GLY A 331 -22.01 -0.96 0.79
C GLY A 331 -21.81 -0.72 -0.70
N VAL A 332 -22.90 -0.56 -1.44
CA VAL A 332 -22.84 -0.45 -2.90
C VAL A 332 -22.56 1.01 -3.27
N PRO A 333 -21.33 1.38 -3.66
CA PRO A 333 -21.01 2.78 -3.87
C PRO A 333 -21.65 3.26 -5.18
N THR A 334 -22.01 4.54 -5.23
CA THR A 334 -22.16 5.22 -6.53
C THR A 334 -20.81 5.81 -6.88
N LEU A 335 -20.21 5.32 -7.96
CA LEU A 335 -18.91 5.77 -8.42
C LEU A 335 -19.13 6.97 -9.35
N ARG A 336 -18.54 8.12 -9.02
CA ARG A 336 -18.76 9.37 -9.75
C ARG A 336 -17.48 9.90 -10.37
N ALA A 337 -17.67 10.59 -11.49
CA ALA A 337 -16.67 11.25 -12.29
C ALA A 337 -17.17 12.60 -12.78
N GLY A 338 -16.58 13.69 -12.29
CA GLY A 338 -16.90 15.05 -12.74
C GLY A 338 -18.38 15.41 -12.55
N GLY A 339 -19.08 14.78 -11.60
CA GLY A 339 -20.54 14.91 -11.40
C GLY A 339 -21.38 13.82 -12.08
N THR A 340 -20.85 13.09 -13.05
CA THR A 340 -21.50 12.00 -13.81
C THR A 340 -21.22 10.64 -13.17
N ALA A 341 -22.19 9.71 -13.15
CA ALA A 341 -21.95 8.37 -12.60
C ALA A 341 -21.09 7.53 -13.57
N VAL A 342 -19.93 7.05 -13.12
CA VAL A 342 -19.11 6.02 -13.81
C VAL A 342 -19.80 4.68 -13.71
N ALA A 343 -20.34 4.37 -12.53
CA ALA A 343 -21.24 3.24 -12.32
C ALA A 343 -22.20 3.61 -11.19
N ASP A 344 -23.49 3.37 -11.41
CA ASP A 344 -24.47 3.50 -10.36
C ASP A 344 -24.39 2.33 -9.36
N ALA A 345 -25.16 2.42 -8.28
CA ALA A 345 -25.18 1.37 -7.28
C ALA A 345 -25.61 0.02 -7.88
N ALA A 346 -26.64 -0.03 -8.71
CA ALA A 346 -27.11 -1.30 -9.30
C ALA A 346 -26.01 -1.97 -10.15
N GLN A 347 -25.27 -1.18 -10.94
CA GLN A 347 -24.15 -1.64 -11.74
C GLN A 347 -22.99 -2.15 -10.87
N CYS A 348 -22.64 -1.42 -9.81
CA CYS A 348 -21.63 -1.87 -8.86
C CYS A 348 -22.04 -3.17 -8.15
N ALA A 349 -23.32 -3.32 -7.77
CA ALA A 349 -23.83 -4.52 -7.15
C ALA A 349 -23.68 -5.74 -8.06
N VAL A 350 -24.03 -5.62 -9.35
CA VAL A 350 -23.87 -6.71 -10.32
C VAL A 350 -22.42 -7.16 -10.44
N LEU A 351 -21.46 -6.21 -10.53
CA LEU A 351 -20.04 -6.54 -10.58
C LEU A 351 -19.56 -7.25 -9.31
N LEU A 352 -19.96 -6.75 -8.13
CA LEU A 352 -19.58 -7.34 -6.85
C LEU A 352 -20.22 -8.72 -6.62
N ASP A 353 -21.46 -8.92 -7.09
CA ASP A 353 -22.16 -10.21 -7.05
C ASP A 353 -21.44 -11.23 -7.94
N ALA A 354 -21.10 -10.84 -9.18
CA ALA A 354 -20.34 -11.69 -10.09
C ALA A 354 -18.97 -12.10 -9.51
N LEU A 355 -18.25 -11.16 -8.89
CA LEU A 355 -16.95 -11.43 -8.26
C LEU A 355 -17.06 -12.18 -6.92
N SER A 356 -18.26 -12.28 -6.33
CA SER A 356 -18.49 -13.06 -5.11
C SER A 356 -18.43 -14.58 -5.36
N GLU A 357 -18.65 -15.01 -6.61
CA GLU A 357 -18.52 -16.40 -7.05
C GLU A 357 -17.05 -16.83 -7.19
N GLY A 358 -16.15 -15.89 -7.53
CA GLY A 358 -14.72 -16.13 -7.67
C GLY A 358 -14.03 -15.10 -8.55
N ALA A 359 -12.71 -15.25 -8.70
CA ALA A 359 -11.93 -14.34 -9.54
C ALA A 359 -12.26 -14.53 -11.03
N ALA A 360 -12.67 -13.45 -11.71
CA ALA A 360 -13.13 -13.47 -13.09
C ALA A 360 -12.37 -12.46 -13.95
N SER A 361 -12.18 -12.77 -15.24
CA SER A 361 -11.67 -11.79 -16.20
C SER A 361 -12.75 -10.79 -16.60
N VAL A 362 -12.37 -9.61 -17.08
CA VAL A 362 -13.34 -8.66 -17.66
C VAL A 362 -14.14 -9.32 -18.78
N ARG A 363 -13.49 -10.17 -19.59
CA ARG A 363 -14.14 -11.00 -20.62
C ARG A 363 -15.19 -11.95 -20.05
N ASP A 364 -14.93 -12.57 -18.90
CA ASP A 364 -15.88 -13.45 -18.24
C ASP A 364 -17.06 -12.67 -17.66
N LEU A 365 -16.80 -11.52 -17.03
CA LEU A 365 -17.84 -10.64 -16.47
C LEU A 365 -18.80 -10.16 -17.57
N LEU A 366 -18.27 -9.79 -18.74
CA LEU A 366 -19.06 -9.34 -19.90
C LEU A 366 -19.97 -10.43 -20.50
N LYS A 367 -19.86 -11.71 -20.09
CA LYS A 367 -20.82 -12.75 -20.48
C LYS A 367 -22.18 -12.57 -19.82
N GLN A 368 -22.24 -11.84 -18.70
CA GLN A 368 -23.50 -11.54 -18.01
C GLN A 368 -24.19 -10.35 -18.70
N PRO A 369 -25.46 -10.47 -19.14
CA PRO A 369 -26.14 -9.42 -19.90
C PRO A 369 -26.16 -8.04 -19.19
N ALA A 370 -26.32 -8.03 -17.87
CA ALA A 370 -26.34 -6.81 -17.07
C ALA A 370 -24.98 -6.08 -17.07
N VAL A 371 -23.88 -6.83 -17.06
CA VAL A 371 -22.51 -6.27 -17.17
C VAL A 371 -22.19 -5.88 -18.61
N ALA A 372 -22.60 -6.70 -19.58
CA ALA A 372 -22.40 -6.42 -21.00
C ALA A 372 -23.01 -5.07 -21.43
N ALA A 373 -24.16 -4.71 -20.84
CA ALA A 373 -24.84 -3.44 -21.09
C ALA A 373 -24.02 -2.19 -20.69
N MET A 374 -23.03 -2.32 -19.79
CA MET A 374 -22.11 -1.25 -19.42
C MET A 374 -21.01 -1.04 -20.48
N GLY A 375 -20.65 -2.09 -21.21
CA GLY A 375 -19.49 -2.09 -22.11
C GLY A 375 -18.15 -2.22 -21.40
N SER A 376 -17.13 -2.73 -22.12
CA SER A 376 -15.83 -3.10 -21.52
C SER A 376 -15.13 -1.95 -20.82
N ARG A 377 -15.13 -0.75 -21.43
CA ARG A 377 -14.48 0.43 -20.87
C ARG A 377 -15.06 0.84 -19.51
N GLN A 378 -16.39 0.93 -19.40
CA GLN A 378 -17.05 1.31 -18.16
C GLN A 378 -16.83 0.26 -17.05
N VAL A 379 -16.84 -1.03 -17.41
CA VAL A 379 -16.53 -2.12 -16.49
C VAL A 379 -15.10 -1.99 -15.94
N ILE A 380 -14.12 -1.73 -16.81
CA ILE A 380 -12.72 -1.54 -16.40
C ILE A 380 -12.58 -0.32 -15.48
N ASP A 381 -13.18 0.82 -15.84
CA ASP A 381 -13.14 2.04 -15.02
C ASP A 381 -13.79 1.80 -13.64
N ALA A 382 -14.93 1.11 -13.59
CA ALA A 382 -15.60 0.74 -12.34
C ALA A 382 -14.73 -0.18 -11.47
N LEU A 383 -14.07 -1.19 -12.05
CA LEU A 383 -13.16 -2.09 -11.33
C LEU A 383 -11.93 -1.37 -10.77
N MET A 384 -11.36 -0.41 -11.51
CA MET A 384 -10.25 0.41 -11.02
C MET A 384 -10.67 1.30 -9.85
N LEU A 385 -11.88 1.87 -9.89
CA LEU A 385 -12.42 2.66 -8.77
C LEU A 385 -12.79 1.80 -7.55
N LEU A 386 -13.38 0.61 -7.75
CA LEU A 386 -13.63 -0.36 -6.67
C LEU A 386 -12.32 -0.90 -6.06
N CYS A 387 -11.23 -0.87 -6.82
CA CYS A 387 -9.90 -1.16 -6.30
C CYS A 387 -9.43 -0.08 -5.34
N GLY A 388 -9.62 1.20 -5.69
CA GLY A 388 -9.30 2.33 -4.82
C GLY A 388 -10.10 2.36 -3.51
N THR A 389 -11.29 1.74 -3.47
CA THR A 389 -12.07 1.58 -2.22
C THR A 389 -11.71 0.33 -1.42
N GLY A 390 -10.79 -0.51 -1.93
CA GLY A 390 -10.32 -1.71 -1.24
C GLY A 390 -11.28 -2.90 -1.27
N HIS A 391 -12.32 -2.88 -2.13
CA HIS A 391 -13.28 -3.98 -2.24
C HIS A 391 -12.89 -5.03 -3.27
N VAL A 392 -12.18 -4.62 -4.31
CA VAL A 392 -11.76 -5.47 -5.43
C VAL A 392 -10.25 -5.32 -5.63
N GLN A 393 -9.59 -6.37 -6.09
CA GLN A 393 -8.17 -6.30 -6.48
C GLN A 393 -7.95 -7.06 -7.79
N PRO A 394 -6.92 -6.68 -8.57
CA PRO A 394 -6.46 -7.51 -9.68
C PRO A 394 -6.06 -8.90 -9.17
N ALA A 395 -6.42 -9.92 -9.94
CA ALA A 395 -6.13 -11.31 -9.67
C ALA A 395 -5.12 -11.88 -10.65
N LEU A 396 -4.32 -12.84 -10.18
CA LEU A 396 -3.35 -13.57 -10.97
C LEU A 396 -4.04 -14.62 -11.88
N PRO A 397 -3.45 -14.90 -13.05
CA PRO A 397 -3.79 -16.07 -13.86
C PRO A 397 -3.62 -17.38 -13.06
N GLU A 398 -4.42 -18.38 -13.39
CA GLU A 398 -4.49 -19.65 -12.64
C GLU A 398 -3.14 -20.33 -12.44
N ALA A 399 -2.33 -20.43 -13.49
CA ALA A 399 -0.99 -21.03 -13.41
C ALA A 399 -0.07 -20.38 -12.37
N LEU A 400 -0.13 -19.05 -12.21
CA LEU A 400 0.66 -18.34 -11.21
C LEU A 400 0.13 -18.58 -9.79
N ARG A 401 -1.19 -18.66 -9.62
CA ARG A 401 -1.82 -18.97 -8.32
C ARG A 401 -1.40 -20.35 -7.83
N ASP A 402 -1.43 -21.33 -8.72
CA ASP A 402 -1.07 -22.72 -8.38
C ASP A 402 0.42 -22.85 -8.06
N ALA A 403 1.29 -22.19 -8.83
CA ALA A 403 2.72 -22.16 -8.55
C ALA A 403 3.05 -21.53 -7.18
N ALA A 404 2.30 -20.51 -6.75
CA ALA A 404 2.52 -19.80 -5.49
C ALA A 404 1.93 -20.52 -4.25
N ARG A 405 0.99 -21.45 -4.43
CA ARG A 405 0.15 -22.01 -3.34
C ARG A 405 0.95 -22.49 -2.14
N ALA A 406 1.94 -23.37 -2.36
CA ALA A 406 2.75 -23.93 -1.27
C ALA A 406 3.61 -22.87 -0.56
N SER A 407 4.10 -21.86 -1.28
CA SER A 407 4.89 -20.76 -0.73
C SER A 407 4.01 -19.85 0.15
N VAL A 408 2.83 -19.49 -0.36
CA VAL A 408 1.80 -18.72 0.34
C VAL A 408 1.35 -19.43 1.63
N GLU A 409 1.13 -20.74 1.58
CA GLU A 409 0.75 -21.53 2.77
C GLU A 409 1.83 -21.48 3.86
N ARG A 410 3.11 -21.66 3.51
CA ARG A 410 4.23 -21.58 4.46
C ARG A 410 4.37 -20.18 5.05
N PHE A 411 4.33 -19.15 4.20
CA PHE A 411 4.41 -17.76 4.66
C PHE A 411 3.28 -17.40 5.63
N ASN A 412 2.04 -17.75 5.27
CA ASN A 412 0.88 -17.51 6.13
C ASN A 412 0.99 -18.30 7.45
N ALA A 413 1.49 -19.53 7.43
CA ALA A 413 1.71 -20.31 8.66
C ALA A 413 2.78 -19.65 9.55
N ALA A 414 3.90 -19.20 8.99
CA ALA A 414 4.96 -18.52 9.73
C ALA A 414 4.49 -17.18 10.33
N SER A 415 3.79 -16.35 9.53
CA SER A 415 3.18 -15.09 10.00
C SER A 415 2.18 -15.34 11.14
N MET A 416 1.44 -16.44 11.08
CA MET A 416 0.51 -16.85 12.13
C MET A 416 1.16 -17.41 13.40
N ALA A 417 2.39 -17.92 13.31
CA ALA A 417 3.13 -18.42 14.47
C ALA A 417 3.80 -17.29 15.28
N ARG A 418 4.06 -16.13 14.65
CA ARG A 418 4.71 -15.00 15.32
C ARG A 418 3.77 -14.26 16.27
N PRO A 419 4.28 -13.65 17.35
CA PRO A 419 3.50 -12.69 18.12
C PRO A 419 2.99 -11.59 17.18
N PRO A 420 1.75 -11.09 17.34
CA PRO A 420 1.28 -9.98 16.52
C PRO A 420 2.16 -8.75 16.80
N GLU A 421 2.82 -8.25 15.78
CA GLU A 421 3.48 -6.94 15.85
C GLU A 421 2.38 -5.88 15.86
N GLU A 422 2.32 -5.07 16.91
CA GLU A 422 1.35 -3.97 17.04
C GLU A 422 -0.13 -4.40 16.89
N GLY A 423 -0.43 -5.68 17.15
CA GLY A 423 -1.78 -6.22 17.08
C GLY A 423 -2.30 -6.59 15.68
N SER A 424 -1.47 -6.46 14.62
CA SER A 424 -1.85 -6.86 13.26
C SER A 424 -0.90 -7.88 12.64
N ARG A 425 -1.39 -8.68 11.70
CA ARG A 425 -0.64 -9.71 10.97
C ARG A 425 -0.91 -9.63 9.49
N VAL A 426 0.13 -9.72 8.68
CA VAL A 426 -0.01 -9.71 7.22
C VAL A 426 -0.11 -11.14 6.71
N LEU A 427 -1.18 -11.43 5.97
CA LEU A 427 -1.38 -12.70 5.26
C LEU A 427 -1.46 -12.43 3.77
N VAL A 428 -0.88 -13.33 2.98
CA VAL A 428 -0.85 -13.25 1.52
C VAL A 428 -1.92 -14.11 0.87
N SER A 429 -2.40 -13.66 -0.28
CA SER A 429 -3.41 -14.30 -1.12
C SER A 429 -2.75 -14.81 -2.40
N SER A 430 -2.78 -16.12 -2.60
CA SER A 430 -2.30 -16.74 -3.84
C SER A 430 -3.13 -16.31 -5.06
N VAL A 431 -4.37 -15.85 -4.85
CA VAL A 431 -5.26 -15.40 -5.93
C VAL A 431 -4.92 -14.01 -6.43
N THR A 432 -4.57 -13.08 -5.54
CA THR A 432 -4.28 -11.68 -5.92
C THR A 432 -2.78 -11.41 -6.07
N GLY A 433 -1.91 -12.27 -5.53
CA GLY A 433 -0.48 -12.00 -5.47
C GLY A 433 -0.16 -10.79 -4.58
N GLN A 434 -1.01 -10.57 -3.57
CA GLN A 434 -0.99 -9.42 -2.67
C GLN A 434 -1.25 -9.88 -1.24
N ALA A 435 -1.07 -8.97 -0.29
CA ALA A 435 -1.30 -9.23 1.13
C ALA A 435 -2.34 -8.29 1.74
N THR A 436 -2.88 -8.71 2.88
CA THR A 436 -3.83 -7.92 3.69
C THR A 436 -3.44 -8.04 5.16
N ALA A 437 -3.55 -6.93 5.89
CA ALA A 437 -3.35 -6.91 7.33
C ALA A 437 -4.63 -7.38 8.07
N TRP A 438 -4.45 -8.17 9.11
CA TRP A 438 -5.52 -8.77 9.91
C TRP A 438 -5.31 -8.46 11.38
N THR A 439 -6.39 -8.10 12.08
CA THR A 439 -6.35 -7.93 13.55
C THR A 439 -6.01 -9.25 14.23
N HIS A 440 -5.43 -9.19 15.44
CA HIS A 440 -5.15 -10.38 16.24
C HIS A 440 -6.38 -11.29 16.41
N LYS A 441 -7.56 -10.72 16.64
CA LYS A 441 -8.82 -11.47 16.76
C LYS A 441 -9.16 -12.23 15.48
N ALA A 442 -9.06 -11.56 14.32
CA ALA A 442 -9.33 -12.19 13.03
C ALA A 442 -8.29 -13.28 12.72
N ALA A 443 -7.02 -13.06 13.06
CA ALA A 443 -5.98 -14.07 12.95
C ALA A 443 -6.32 -15.33 13.76
N LEU A 444 -6.76 -15.20 15.02
CA LEU A 444 -7.18 -16.36 15.82
C LEU A 444 -8.30 -17.17 15.13
N GLN A 445 -9.30 -16.47 14.57
CA GLN A 445 -10.40 -17.12 13.83
C GLN A 445 -9.89 -17.88 12.61
N ILE A 446 -8.96 -17.29 11.85
CA ILE A 446 -8.29 -17.93 10.69
C ILE A 446 -7.54 -19.19 11.13
N GLY A 447 -6.75 -19.10 12.21
CA GLY A 447 -5.99 -20.22 12.74
C GLY A 447 -6.88 -21.38 13.18
N LEU A 448 -7.97 -21.09 13.91
CA LEU A 448 -8.95 -22.09 14.34
C LEU A 448 -9.67 -22.74 13.14
N CYS A 449 -10.01 -21.97 12.11
CA CYS A 449 -10.56 -22.50 10.87
C CYS A 449 -9.59 -23.48 10.18
N LYS A 450 -8.29 -23.17 10.13
CA LYS A 450 -7.26 -24.06 9.59
C LYS A 450 -7.10 -25.35 10.39
N GLN A 451 -7.43 -25.31 11.69
CA GLN A 451 -7.48 -26.49 12.56
C GLN A 451 -8.81 -27.26 12.47
N GLY A 452 -9.73 -26.86 11.57
CA GLY A 452 -10.99 -27.54 11.34
C GLY A 452 -12.14 -27.10 12.26
N VAL A 453 -11.99 -26.00 13.01
CA VAL A 453 -13.09 -25.44 13.81
C VAL A 453 -14.05 -24.69 12.88
N THR A 454 -15.25 -25.23 12.69
CA THR A 454 -16.26 -24.68 11.77
C THR A 454 -17.53 -24.22 12.46
N ASP A 455 -17.60 -24.30 13.79
CA ASP A 455 -18.77 -23.89 14.57
C ASP A 455 -18.47 -22.69 15.48
N ALA A 456 -19.39 -21.72 15.48
CA ALA A 456 -19.19 -20.45 16.19
C ALA A 456 -19.06 -20.60 17.72
N PRO A 457 -19.83 -21.47 18.41
CA PRO A 457 -19.68 -21.67 19.85
C PRO A 457 -18.30 -22.21 20.24
N ARG A 458 -17.79 -23.24 19.56
CA ARG A 458 -16.46 -23.80 19.82
C ARG A 458 -15.35 -22.83 19.46
N MET A 459 -15.49 -22.10 18.36
CA MET A 459 -14.53 -21.06 17.98
C MET A 459 -14.45 -19.98 19.07
N ALA A 460 -15.60 -19.48 19.53
CA ALA A 460 -15.64 -18.47 20.59
C ALA A 460 -15.02 -18.97 21.90
N GLN A 461 -15.30 -20.22 22.27
CA GLN A 461 -14.72 -20.84 23.47
C GLN A 461 -13.19 -20.98 23.35
N ALA A 462 -12.68 -21.46 22.22
CA ALA A 462 -11.23 -21.59 22.00
C ALA A 462 -10.54 -20.21 21.95
N MET A 463 -11.14 -19.22 21.30
CA MET A 463 -10.64 -17.84 21.31
C MET A 463 -10.62 -17.28 22.73
N TRP A 464 -11.68 -17.53 23.50
CA TRP A 464 -11.79 -17.09 24.86
C TRP A 464 -10.68 -17.66 25.74
N GLU A 465 -10.40 -18.96 25.65
CA GLU A 465 -9.32 -19.61 26.41
C GLU A 465 -7.95 -18.97 26.14
N LEU A 466 -7.69 -18.60 24.88
CA LEU A 466 -6.44 -17.93 24.49
C LEU A 466 -6.38 -16.47 24.94
N LEU A 467 -7.48 -15.73 24.81
CA LEU A 467 -7.56 -14.30 25.10
C LEU A 467 -7.67 -14.02 26.61
N ALA A 468 -8.42 -14.83 27.34
CA ALA A 468 -8.60 -14.68 28.78
C ALA A 468 -7.30 -14.90 29.55
N ALA A 469 -6.45 -15.82 29.09
CA ALA A 469 -5.10 -16.04 29.62
C ALA A 469 -4.20 -14.79 29.48
N GLN A 470 -4.53 -13.89 28.56
CA GLN A 470 -3.84 -12.62 28.31
C GLN A 470 -4.55 -11.43 28.98
N GLY A 471 -5.52 -11.69 29.86
CA GLY A 471 -6.29 -10.66 30.56
C GLY A 471 -7.33 -9.94 29.70
N TRP A 472 -7.61 -10.42 28.47
CA TRP A 472 -8.62 -9.80 27.63
C TRP A 472 -10.03 -10.09 28.14
N ARG A 473 -10.87 -9.05 28.14
CA ARG A 473 -12.31 -9.07 28.42
C ARG A 473 -13.00 -8.07 27.51
N VAL A 474 -14.24 -8.36 27.10
CA VAL A 474 -15.05 -7.36 26.37
C VAL A 474 -15.21 -6.11 27.24
N LYS A 475 -15.11 -4.92 26.65
CA LYS A 475 -15.41 -3.67 27.37
C LYS A 475 -16.89 -3.34 27.19
N ARG A 476 -17.55 -2.99 28.29
CA ARG A 476 -18.90 -2.46 28.30
C ARG A 476 -18.89 -0.97 27.89
N PRO A 477 -20.05 -0.38 27.50
CA PRO A 477 -20.13 1.02 27.09
C PRO A 477 -19.69 2.03 28.16
N ASP A 478 -19.76 1.65 29.44
CA ASP A 478 -19.28 2.42 30.60
C ASP A 478 -17.74 2.38 30.77
N GLY A 479 -17.05 1.57 29.95
CA GLY A 479 -15.60 1.40 29.98
C GLY A 479 -15.11 0.29 30.91
N GLU A 480 -16.00 -0.33 31.69
CA GLU A 480 -15.63 -1.46 32.57
C GLU A 480 -15.47 -2.77 31.78
N HIS A 481 -14.73 -3.71 32.36
CA HIS A 481 -14.60 -5.05 31.80
C HIS A 481 -15.86 -5.87 32.07
N GLY A 482 -16.43 -6.44 31.02
CA GLY A 482 -17.54 -7.37 31.10
C GLY A 482 -17.14 -8.71 31.72
N SER A 483 -18.15 -9.51 32.05
CA SER A 483 -17.99 -10.86 32.58
C SER A 483 -17.41 -11.83 31.54
N ASP A 484 -17.03 -13.01 32.00
CA ASP A 484 -16.60 -14.11 31.15
C ASP A 484 -17.70 -14.52 30.17
N GLU A 485 -18.96 -14.59 30.64
CA GLU A 485 -20.13 -14.92 29.81
C GLU A 485 -20.41 -13.86 28.73
N GLU A 486 -20.29 -12.58 29.08
CA GLU A 486 -20.45 -11.47 28.12
C GLU A 486 -19.35 -11.52 27.06
N SER A 487 -18.11 -11.81 27.46
CA SER A 487 -16.97 -11.92 26.55
C SER A 487 -17.11 -13.09 25.58
N ILE A 488 -17.53 -14.27 26.07
CA ILE A 488 -17.79 -15.44 25.22
C ILE A 488 -18.96 -15.15 24.25
N THR A 489 -20.01 -14.47 24.72
CA THR A 489 -21.15 -14.09 23.88
C THR A 489 -20.73 -13.15 22.75
N TYR A 490 -19.94 -12.11 23.06
CA TYR A 490 -19.34 -11.21 22.08
C TYR A 490 -18.48 -11.96 21.05
N LEU A 491 -17.62 -12.87 21.52
CA LEU A 491 -16.77 -13.68 20.64
C LEU A 491 -17.59 -14.63 19.75
N ARG A 492 -18.73 -15.13 20.25
CA ARG A 492 -19.64 -16.01 19.51
C ARG A 492 -20.34 -15.29 18.37
N GLU A 493 -20.80 -14.06 18.59
CA GLU A 493 -21.37 -13.22 17.53
C GLU A 493 -20.33 -12.91 16.45
N GLY A 494 -19.13 -12.48 16.87
CA GLY A 494 -18.01 -12.24 15.95
C GLY A 494 -17.58 -13.49 15.17
N SER A 495 -17.58 -14.66 15.80
CA SER A 495 -17.27 -15.95 15.16
C SER A 495 -18.35 -16.37 14.17
N ARG A 496 -19.63 -16.09 14.45
CA ARG A 496 -20.72 -16.36 13.52
C ARG A 496 -20.58 -15.53 12.25
N SER A 497 -20.35 -14.22 12.36
CA SER A 497 -20.15 -13.37 11.18
C SER A 497 -18.88 -13.77 10.41
N PHE A 498 -17.78 -14.05 11.11
CA PHE A 498 -16.56 -14.52 10.46
C PHE A 498 -16.78 -15.81 9.65
N LEU A 499 -17.43 -16.82 10.24
CA LEU A 499 -17.68 -18.10 9.57
C LEU A 499 -18.64 -17.98 8.37
N ALA A 500 -19.63 -17.09 8.46
CA ALA A 500 -20.61 -16.85 7.40
C ALA A 500 -20.01 -16.07 6.22
N ASP A 501 -19.22 -15.03 6.51
CA ASP A 501 -18.84 -14.01 5.53
C ASP A 501 -17.35 -14.07 5.15
N GLN A 502 -16.46 -14.07 6.15
CA GLN A 502 -15.02 -13.92 5.97
C GLN A 502 -14.33 -15.24 5.62
N ALA A 503 -14.66 -16.33 6.30
CA ALA A 503 -14.02 -17.63 6.07
C ALA A 503 -14.21 -18.15 4.63
N PRO A 504 -15.40 -18.07 4.00
CA PRO A 504 -15.57 -18.44 2.60
C PRO A 504 -14.75 -17.56 1.65
N LEU A 505 -14.68 -16.25 1.91
CA LEU A 505 -13.87 -15.31 1.15
C LEU A 505 -12.38 -15.69 1.22
N LEU A 506 -11.86 -15.97 2.41
CA LEU A 506 -10.45 -16.32 2.61
C LEU A 506 -10.03 -17.61 1.90
N ARG A 507 -10.92 -18.62 1.86
CA ARG A 507 -10.71 -19.83 1.05
C ARG A 507 -10.68 -19.49 -0.44
N ARG A 508 -11.61 -18.66 -0.91
CA ARG A 508 -11.64 -18.22 -2.32
C ARG A 508 -10.42 -17.39 -2.72
N LEU A 509 -9.81 -16.65 -1.78
CA LEU A 509 -8.58 -15.90 -2.00
C LEU A 509 -7.31 -16.75 -1.84
N GLY A 510 -7.44 -18.03 -1.46
CA GLY A 510 -6.31 -18.92 -1.25
C GLY A 510 -5.39 -18.46 -0.12
N VAL A 511 -5.97 -17.81 0.91
CA VAL A 511 -5.30 -17.47 2.18
C VAL A 511 -5.42 -18.64 3.16
N MET A 512 -6.59 -19.31 3.14
CA MET A 512 -6.97 -20.42 4.01
C MET A 512 -7.05 -21.75 3.29
#